data_AF-A0A7Y6NLI5-F1
#
_entry.id   AF-A0A7Y6NLI5-F1
#
_cell.length_a   1.000
_cell.length_b   1.000
_cell.length_c   1.000
_cell.angle_alpha   90.00
_cell.angle_beta   90.00
_cell.angle_gamma   90.00
#
_symmetry.space_group_name_H-M   'P 1'
#
loop_
_entity.id
_entity.type
_entity.pdbx_description
1 polymer ?
#
loop_
_entity_poly.entity_id
_entity_poly.type
_entity_poly.pdbx_seq_one_letter_code
_entity_poly.pdbx_strand_id
1 'polypeptide(L)' 'METPDGTHCIDFFAREDGTFGFEQYRAEHDGAGRWQSLGQYAHLSFGSGEEALRAAKEHVPWLSPAEVWRW' A
#
# COMPACT_ATOMS: atom_id res chain seq x y z
N MET A 1 -3.91 4.89 -0.42
CA MET A 1 -3.91 5.45 -1.80
C MET A 1 -4.69 4.51 -2.70
N GLU A 2 -5.59 5.02 -3.53
CA GLU A 2 -6.53 4.21 -4.32
C GLU A 2 -6.43 4.55 -5.81
N THR A 3 -6.66 3.56 -6.69
CA THR A 3 -6.78 3.81 -8.12
C THR A 3 -8.07 4.57 -8.43
N PRO A 4 -8.12 5.40 -9.50
CA PRO A 4 -9.32 6.19 -9.82
C PRO A 4 -10.58 5.36 -10.11
N ASP A 5 -10.41 4.11 -10.56
CA ASP A 5 -11.49 3.15 -10.81
C ASP A 5 -11.93 2.39 -9.53
N GLY A 6 -11.29 2.67 -8.38
CA GLY A 6 -11.60 2.05 -7.10
C GLY A 6 -11.29 0.55 -7.02
N THR A 7 -10.47 0.02 -7.92
CA THR A 7 -10.21 -1.44 -7.99
C THR A 7 -9.02 -1.87 -7.15
N HIS A 8 -8.06 -0.98 -6.90
CA HIS A 8 -6.85 -1.28 -6.13
C HIS A 8 -6.58 -0.17 -5.11
N CYS A 9 -5.99 -0.57 -3.98
CA CYS A 9 -5.44 0.37 -3.03
C CYS A 9 -4.09 -0.11 -2.49
N ILE A 10 -3.31 0.84 -1.99
CA ILE A 10 -2.17 0.58 -1.11
C ILE A 10 -2.47 1.26 0.22
N ASP A 11 -2.26 0.51 1.29
CA ASP A 11 -2.25 1.04 2.64
C ASP A 11 -0.82 1.04 3.19
N PHE A 12 -0.47 2.09 3.92
CA PHE A 12 0.83 2.24 4.58
C PHE A 12 0.61 2.26 6.08
N PHE A 13 1.45 1.56 6.82
CA PHE A 13 1.28 1.39 8.25
C PHE A 13 2.60 1.44 9.00
N ALA A 14 2.53 1.87 10.27
CA ALA A 14 3.61 1.74 11.24
C ALA A 14 3.32 0.54 12.16
N ARG A 15 4.37 -0.20 12.53
CA ARG A 15 4.30 -1.32 13.46
C ARG A 15 4.74 -0.88 14.86
N GLU A 16 4.36 -1.67 15.87
CA GLU A 16 4.71 -1.41 17.27
C GLU A 16 6.24 -1.42 17.53
N ASP A 17 7.00 -2.14 16.69
CA ASP A 17 8.47 -2.17 16.75
C ASP A 17 9.14 -0.93 16.14
N GLY A 18 8.36 0.06 15.70
CA GLY A 18 8.84 1.30 15.11
C GLY A 18 9.19 1.19 13.62
N THR A 19 8.95 0.05 12.99
CA THR A 19 9.17 -0.14 11.56
C THR A 19 7.93 0.23 10.74
N PHE A 20 8.15 0.44 9.44
CA PHE A 20 7.09 0.81 8.49
C PHE A 20 6.86 -0.29 7.48
N GLY A 21 5.66 -0.33 6.92
CA GLY A 21 5.26 -1.31 5.90
C GLY A 21 4.16 -0.77 5.00
N PHE A 22 3.87 -1.54 3.96
CA PHE A 22 2.74 -1.29 3.08
C PHE A 22 2.15 -2.61 2.61
N GLU A 23 0.89 -2.58 2.18
CA GLU A 23 0.25 -3.72 1.52
C GLU A 23 -0.68 -3.23 0.41
N GLN A 24 -0.76 -4.04 -0.64
CA GLN A 24 -1.68 -3.84 -1.73
C GLN A 24 -2.97 -4.63 -1.50
N TYR A 25 -4.09 -4.00 -1.81
CA TYR A 25 -5.41 -4.62 -1.76
C TYR A 25 -6.11 -4.46 -3.10
N ARG A 26 -7.04 -5.38 -3.36
CA ARG A 26 -8.00 -5.31 -4.46
C ARG A 26 -9.41 -5.25 -3.91
N ALA A 27 -10.25 -4.41 -4.50
CA ALA A 27 -11.67 -4.39 -4.19
C ALA A 27 -12.31 -5.72 -4.60
N GLU A 28 -13.26 -6.21 -3.82
CA GLU A 28 -14.07 -7.36 -4.21
C GLU A 28 -15.10 -6.96 -5.27
N HIS A 29 -15.29 -7.82 -6.29
CA HIS A 29 -16.19 -7.54 -7.41
C HIS A 29 -17.68 -7.63 -7.06
N ASP A 30 -18.03 -8.08 -5.85
CA ASP A 30 -19.42 -8.25 -5.41
C ASP A 30 -20.09 -6.92 -5.01
N GLY A 31 -19.34 -5.82 -5.03
CA GLY A 31 -19.84 -4.49 -4.68
C GLY A 31 -20.07 -4.30 -3.18
N ALA A 32 -19.63 -5.23 -2.32
CA ALA A 32 -19.79 -5.12 -0.87
C ALA A 32 -18.83 -4.11 -0.21
N GLY A 33 -17.98 -3.44 -1.00
CA GLY A 33 -17.00 -2.47 -0.50
C GLY A 33 -15.89 -3.11 0.33
N ARG A 34 -15.69 -4.43 0.20
CA ARG A 34 -14.61 -5.15 0.89
C ARG A 34 -13.31 -5.06 0.11
N TRP A 35 -12.22 -4.96 0.85
CA TRP A 35 -10.86 -4.98 0.33
C TRP A 35 -10.19 -6.29 0.71
N GLN A 36 -9.58 -6.95 -0.27
CA GLN A 36 -8.81 -8.17 -0.06
C GLN A 36 -7.31 -7.86 -0.18
N SER A 37 -6.55 -8.17 0.87
CA SER A 37 -5.08 -8.09 0.83
C SER A 37 -4.55 -9.08 -0.20
N LEU A 38 -3.56 -8.64 -0.98
CA LEU A 38 -2.85 -9.51 -1.92
C LEU A 38 -1.70 -10.28 -1.24
N GLY A 39 -1.34 -9.91 -0.01
CA GLY A 39 -0.35 -10.61 0.81
C GLY A 39 1.07 -10.56 0.25
N GLN A 40 1.39 -9.55 -0.55
CA GLN A 40 2.65 -9.49 -1.29
C GLN A 40 3.74 -8.72 -0.55
N TYR A 41 3.37 -7.73 0.27
CA TYR A 41 4.34 -6.75 0.78
C TYR A 41 4.25 -6.54 2.29
N ALA A 42 3.19 -6.98 2.97
CA ALA A 42 3.00 -6.75 4.41
C ALA A 42 4.12 -7.30 5.30
N HIS A 43 4.90 -8.26 4.82
CA HIS A 43 6.04 -8.85 5.51
C HIS A 43 7.34 -8.02 5.39
N LEU A 44 7.41 -7.07 4.45
CA LEU A 44 8.56 -6.20 4.28
C LEU A 44 8.59 -5.11 5.36
N SER A 45 9.77 -4.84 5.88
CA SER A 45 9.97 -3.90 6.98
C SER A 45 11.02 -2.84 6.62
N PHE A 46 10.67 -1.58 6.87
CA PHE A 46 11.46 -0.41 6.51
C PHE A 46 11.74 0.46 7.73
N GLY A 47 12.88 1.15 7.74
CA GLY A 47 13.31 2.00 8.85
C GLY A 47 12.59 3.34 8.90
N SER A 48 11.99 3.77 7.78
CA SER A 48 11.13 4.95 7.73
C SER A 48 9.94 4.76 6.82
N GLY A 49 8.98 5.66 6.98
CA GLY A 49 7.86 5.74 6.09
C GLY A 49 8.24 6.07 4.65
N GLU A 50 9.15 7.03 4.44
CA GLU A 50 9.66 7.39 3.12
C GLU A 50 10.32 6.20 2.39
N GLU A 51 11.00 5.32 3.13
CA GLU A 51 11.55 4.08 2.59
C GLU A 51 10.45 3.12 2.13
N ALA A 52 9.39 2.93 2.93
CA ALA A 52 8.23 2.14 2.55
C ALA A 52 7.52 2.70 1.31
N LEU A 53 7.35 4.03 1.24
CA LEU A 53 6.76 4.71 0.07
C LEU A 53 7.60 4.53 -1.19
N ARG A 54 8.93 4.66 -1.09
CA ARG A 54 9.83 4.43 -2.21
C ARG A 54 9.73 2.99 -2.71
N ALA A 55 9.76 2.01 -1.81
CA ALA A 55 9.61 0.61 -2.17
C ALA A 55 8.25 0.32 -2.83
N ALA A 56 7.16 0.91 -2.32
CA ALA A 56 5.83 0.76 -2.93
C ALA A 56 5.80 1.31 -4.37
N LYS A 57 6.44 2.45 -4.64
CA LYS A 57 6.55 3.02 -6.00
C LYS A 57 7.39 2.16 -6.95
N GLU A 58 8.39 1.46 -6.43
CA GLU A 58 9.23 0.54 -7.22
C GLU A 58 8.49 -0.77 -7.55
N HIS A 59 7.64 -1.25 -6.64
CA HIS A 59 7.00 -2.56 -6.77
C HIS A 59 5.56 -2.54 -7.30
N VAL A 60 4.83 -1.44 -7.16
CA VAL A 60 3.42 -1.34 -7.56
C VAL A 60 3.27 -0.43 -8.79
N PRO A 61 3.10 -0.99 -10.01
CA PRO A 61 3.21 -0.22 -11.26
C PRO A 61 2.19 0.90 -11.45
N TRP A 62 1.00 0.79 -10.82
CA TRP A 62 -0.02 1.83 -10.93
C TRP A 62 0.20 2.98 -9.95
N LEU A 63 1.06 2.81 -8.94
CA LEU A 63 1.36 3.86 -7.98
C LEU A 63 2.24 4.91 -8.66
N SER A 64 1.73 6.14 -8.78
CA SER A 64 2.47 7.19 -9.46
C SER A 64 3.78 7.53 -8.72
N PRO A 65 4.91 7.71 -9.43
CA PRO A 65 6.16 8.17 -8.84
C PRO A 65 6.04 9.52 -8.11
N ALA A 66 5.06 10.34 -8.49
CA ALA A 66 4.80 11.65 -7.90
C ALA A 66 3.92 11.60 -6.64
N GLU A 67 3.37 10.43 -6.28
CA GLU A 67 2.50 10.32 -5.11
C GLU A 67 3.21 10.66 -3.80
N VAL A 68 2.49 11.32 -2.90
CA VAL A 68 3.03 11.72 -1.60
C VAL A 68 2.14 11.17 -0.51
N TRP A 69 2.70 10.28 0.30
CA TRP A 69 2.04 9.80 1.52
C TRP A 69 2.44 10.65 2.72
N ARG A 70 1.49 10.90 3.61
CA ARG A 70 1.72 11.61 4.87
C ARG A 70 1.39 10.67 6.02
N TRP A 71 2.36 10.49 6.92
CA TRP A 71 2.33 9.58 8.08
C TRP A 71 1.52 10.15 9.24
#